data_AF-A0A529Q252-F1
#
_entry.id   AF-A0A529Q252-F1
#
_cell.length_a   1.000
_cell.length_b   1.000
_cell.length_c   1.000
_cell.angle_alpha   90.00
_cell.angle_beta   90.00
_cell.angle_gamma   90.00
#
_symmetry.space_group_name_H-M   'P 1'
#
loop_
_entity.id
_entity.type
_entity.pdbx_description
1 polymer ?
#
loop_
_entity_poly.entity_id
_entity_poly.type
_entity_poly.pdbx_seq_one_letter_code
_entity_poly.pdbx_strand_id
1 'polypeptide(L)'
;TAMSFLGLYRDPTVAAATSSCDWRIADLVDGERPLSLYLVVPPSDISRTKPLVRLILNQIGRRLTERLEGDPKKSRKHQLLMMLDEFPALGRLDFFETALAFMAGYGIRSYLIAQSLNQVSKAYGENNAILDN
;
A
#
# COMPACT_ATOMS: atom_id res chain seq x y z
N THR A 1 21.19 7.66 7.44
CA THR A 1 21.03 9.13 7.57
C THR A 1 19.85 9.57 6.70
N ALA A 2 19.23 10.74 6.88
CA ALA A 2 18.14 11.18 6.00
C ALA A 2 18.54 11.15 4.49
N MET A 3 19.81 11.41 4.20
CA MET A 3 20.42 11.29 2.87
C MET A 3 20.34 9.89 2.26
N SER A 4 20.39 8.81 3.04
CA SER A 4 20.27 7.45 2.50
C SER A 4 18.83 7.12 2.07
N PHE A 5 17.82 7.73 2.69
CA PHE A 5 16.41 7.58 2.29
C PHE A 5 16.05 8.44 1.07
N LEU A 6 16.62 9.64 0.98
CA LEU A 6 16.45 10.52 -0.17
C LEU A 6 17.31 10.11 -1.38
N GLY A 7 18.33 9.28 -1.16
CA GLY A 7 19.20 8.75 -2.21
C GLY A 7 18.43 8.02 -3.31
N LEU A 8 17.29 7.40 -3.00
CA LEU A 8 16.43 6.75 -3.98
C LEU A 8 15.87 7.75 -5.02
N TYR A 9 15.54 8.97 -4.61
CA TYR A 9 15.03 10.01 -5.52
C TYR A 9 16.12 10.62 -6.41
N ARG A 10 17.39 10.21 -6.24
CA ARG A 10 18.46 10.55 -7.17
C ARG A 10 18.54 9.58 -8.35
N ASP A 11 17.84 8.44 -8.28
CA ASP A 11 17.66 7.55 -9.43
C ASP A 11 16.83 8.31 -10.50
N PRO A 12 17.34 8.49 -11.73
CA PRO A 12 16.65 9.26 -12.76
C PRO A 12 15.25 8.71 -13.09
N THR A 13 15.07 7.40 -12.99
CA THR A 13 13.78 6.74 -13.24
C THR A 13 12.78 7.11 -12.15
N VAL A 14 13.21 7.05 -10.88
CA VAL A 14 12.36 7.43 -9.75
C VAL A 14 12.06 8.92 -9.77
N ALA A 15 13.06 9.76 -10.03
CA ALA A 15 12.89 11.21 -10.13
C ALA A 15 11.87 11.58 -11.23
N ALA A 16 11.99 10.98 -12.41
CA ALA A 16 11.03 11.18 -13.49
C ALA A 16 9.63 10.69 -13.10
N ALA A 17 9.51 9.48 -12.54
CA ALA A 17 8.23 8.89 -12.14
C ALA A 17 7.52 9.65 -10.99
N THR A 18 8.26 10.46 -10.23
CA THR A 18 7.73 11.23 -9.09
C THR A 18 7.76 12.75 -9.32
N SER A 19 8.09 13.19 -10.54
CA SER A 19 8.25 14.62 -10.88
C SER A 19 6.94 15.40 -10.91
N SER A 20 5.81 14.73 -11.17
CA SER A 20 4.46 15.28 -11.13
C SER A 20 3.46 14.25 -10.64
N CYS A 21 2.28 14.70 -10.25
CA CYS A 21 1.20 13.82 -9.81
C CYS A 21 -0.16 14.42 -10.19
N ASP A 22 -0.88 13.74 -11.07
CA ASP A 22 -2.16 14.21 -11.63
C ASP A 22 -3.38 13.56 -10.97
N TRP A 23 -3.16 12.77 -9.91
CA TRP A 23 -4.20 12.06 -9.18
C TRP A 23 -4.00 12.20 -7.66
N ARG A 24 -5.06 11.93 -6.91
CA ARG A 24 -5.05 11.92 -5.44
C ARG A 24 -5.44 10.55 -4.97
N ILE A 25 -4.92 10.14 -3.81
CA ILE A 25 -5.31 8.86 -3.17
C ILE A 25 -6.82 8.73 -2.99
N ALA A 26 -7.51 9.83 -2.69
CA ALA A 26 -8.97 9.84 -2.56
C ALA A 26 -9.68 9.46 -3.87
N ASP A 27 -9.08 9.70 -5.04
CA ASP A 27 -9.68 9.41 -6.34
C ASP A 27 -9.85 7.90 -6.56
N LEU A 28 -9.07 7.06 -5.87
CA LEU A 28 -9.21 5.59 -5.90
C LEU A 28 -10.60 5.10 -5.43
N VAL A 29 -11.29 5.91 -4.62
CA VAL A 29 -12.58 5.52 -4.00
C VAL A 29 -13.68 6.57 -4.18
N ASP A 30 -13.32 7.84 -4.41
CA ASP A 30 -14.26 8.97 -4.54
C ASP A 30 -14.21 9.65 -5.92
N GLY A 31 -13.33 9.17 -6.81
CA GLY A 31 -13.20 9.66 -8.19
C GLY A 31 -14.51 9.53 -8.97
N GLU A 32 -14.75 10.44 -9.91
CA GLU A 32 -15.95 10.37 -10.76
C GLU A 32 -15.98 9.08 -11.59
N ARG A 33 -14.82 8.65 -12.10
CA ARG A 33 -14.61 7.39 -12.81
C ARG A 33 -13.73 6.45 -12.00
N PRO A 34 -13.87 5.12 -12.13
CA PRO A 34 -12.96 4.16 -11.52
C PRO A 34 -11.51 4.41 -11.95
N LEU A 35 -10.57 4.30 -11.00
CA LEU A 35 -9.13 4.47 -11.21
C LEU A 35 -8.40 3.20 -10.75
N SER A 36 -7.41 2.76 -11.53
CA SER A 36 -6.52 1.66 -11.16
C SER A 36 -5.07 2.17 -11.11
N LEU A 37 -4.40 1.92 -9.98
CA LEU A 37 -2.98 2.23 -9.79
C LEU A 37 -2.17 0.94 -9.90
N TYR A 38 -1.18 0.94 -10.80
CA TYR A 38 -0.24 -0.16 -10.96
C TYR A 38 1.16 0.27 -10.50
N LEU A 39 1.70 -0.42 -9.51
CA LEU A 39 3.08 -0.25 -9.05
C LEU A 39 3.92 -1.38 -9.63
N VAL A 40 4.45 -1.16 -10.84
CA VAL A 40 5.24 -2.17 -11.56
C VAL A 40 6.71 -1.98 -11.27
N VAL A 41 7.34 -2.99 -10.68
CA VAL A 41 8.77 -2.98 -10.34
C VAL A 41 9.43 -4.22 -10.93
N PRO A 42 10.50 -4.08 -11.74
CA PRO A 42 11.28 -5.22 -12.20
C PRO A 42 11.82 -6.03 -11.02
N PRO A 43 11.85 -7.38 -11.09
CA PRO A 43 12.36 -8.20 -9.98
C PRO A 43 13.75 -7.82 -9.47
N SER A 44 14.64 -7.38 -10.37
CA SER A 44 15.99 -6.91 -10.04
C SER A 44 16.02 -5.65 -9.16
N ASP A 45 14.93 -4.90 -9.15
CA ASP A 45 14.86 -3.56 -8.54
C ASP A 45 14.01 -3.52 -7.27
N ILE A 46 13.36 -4.64 -6.89
CA ILE A 46 12.48 -4.74 -5.72
C ILE A 46 13.15 -4.19 -4.46
N SER A 47 14.37 -4.63 -4.15
CA SER A 47 15.08 -4.16 -2.96
C SER A 47 15.40 -2.66 -3.00
N ARG A 48 15.68 -2.12 -4.20
CA ARG A 48 16.02 -0.70 -4.40
C ARG A 48 14.79 0.20 -4.27
N THR A 49 13.66 -0.19 -4.85
CA THR A 49 12.41 0.61 -4.88
C THR A 49 11.51 0.36 -3.67
N LYS A 50 11.78 -0.68 -2.87
CA LYS A 50 11.05 -1.03 -1.65
C LYS A 50 10.69 0.18 -0.77
N PRO A 51 11.58 1.15 -0.46
CA PRO A 51 11.21 2.32 0.33
C PRO A 51 10.10 3.18 -0.30
N LEU A 52 10.13 3.37 -1.63
CA LEU A 52 9.12 4.13 -2.36
C LEU A 52 7.78 3.40 -2.38
N VAL A 53 7.78 2.10 -2.70
CA VAL A 53 6.56 1.28 -2.71
C VAL A 53 5.90 1.29 -1.32
N ARG A 54 6.71 1.09 -0.25
CA ARG A 54 6.22 1.16 1.13
C ARG A 54 5.63 2.53 1.47
N LEU A 55 6.26 3.61 1.03
CA LEU A 55 5.75 4.96 1.25
C LEU A 55 4.37 5.16 0.61
N ILE A 56 4.21 4.76 -0.66
CA ILE A 56 2.95 4.87 -1.39
C ILE A 56 1.86 4.06 -0.69
N LEU A 57 2.14 2.79 -0.34
CA LEU A 57 1.17 1.93 0.34
C LEU A 57 0.77 2.48 1.71
N ASN A 58 1.73 2.98 2.49
CA ASN A 58 1.45 3.61 3.79
C ASN A 58 0.56 4.85 3.63
N GLN A 59 0.80 5.68 2.61
CA GLN A 59 -0.05 6.84 2.34
C GLN A 59 -1.45 6.43 1.93
N ILE A 60 -1.59 5.40 1.07
CA ILE A 60 -2.88 4.86 0.64
C ILE A 60 -3.66 4.34 1.86
N GLY A 61 -3.06 3.45 2.64
CA GLY A 61 -3.68 2.88 3.83
C GLY A 61 -4.16 3.98 4.78
N ARG A 62 -3.25 4.84 5.24
CA ARG A 62 -3.59 5.93 6.17
C ARG A 62 -4.68 6.84 5.64
N ARG A 63 -4.55 7.33 4.42
CA ARG A 63 -5.48 8.32 3.87
C ARG A 63 -6.89 7.76 3.66
N LEU A 64 -6.98 6.48 3.29
CA LEU A 64 -8.28 5.84 3.06
C LEU A 64 -8.94 5.36 4.36
N THR A 65 -8.16 5.16 5.44
CA THR A 65 -8.66 4.78 6.76
C THR A 65 -8.75 5.92 7.79
N GLU A 66 -8.37 7.16 7.43
CA GLU A 66 -8.35 8.32 8.34
C GLU A 66 -9.73 8.90 8.69
N ARG A 67 -10.78 8.63 7.91
CA ARG A 67 -12.09 9.29 8.02
C ARG A 67 -13.23 8.29 8.06
N LEU A 68 -13.44 7.66 9.21
CA LEU A 68 -14.70 6.97 9.55
C LEU A 68 -15.50 7.73 10.61
N GLU A 69 -15.33 9.06 10.68
CA GLU A 69 -16.21 9.88 11.50
C GLU A 69 -17.49 10.22 10.71
N GLY A 70 -18.47 9.32 10.82
CA GLY A 70 -19.84 9.73 11.15
C GLY A 70 -20.73 10.34 10.07
N ASP A 71 -20.39 10.33 8.79
CA ASP A 71 -21.34 10.75 7.73
C ASP A 71 -21.86 9.56 6.90
N PRO A 72 -23.00 8.95 7.28
CA PRO A 72 -23.64 7.89 6.50
C PRO A 72 -24.05 8.30 5.08
N LYS A 73 -23.94 9.59 4.70
CA LYS A 73 -24.14 10.06 3.32
C LYS A 73 -22.88 10.02 2.46
N LYS A 74 -21.70 9.81 3.04
CA LYS A 74 -20.43 9.65 2.30
C LYS A 74 -20.09 8.17 2.14
N SER A 75 -20.95 7.42 1.44
CA SER A 75 -20.51 6.15 0.88
C SER A 75 -19.42 6.42 -0.16
N ARG A 76 -18.33 5.64 -0.12
CA ARG A 76 -17.33 5.64 -1.19
C ARG A 76 -18.04 5.32 -2.51
N LYS A 77 -17.66 6.01 -3.59
CA LYS A 77 -18.24 5.74 -4.92
C LYS A 77 -17.80 4.39 -5.47
N HIS A 78 -16.57 3.99 -5.16
CA HIS A 78 -15.94 2.76 -5.63
C HIS A 78 -15.38 1.94 -4.47
N GLN A 79 -15.45 0.62 -4.59
CA GLN A 79 -14.71 -0.30 -3.72
C GLN A 79 -13.28 -0.42 -4.23
N LEU A 80 -12.31 -0.42 -3.32
CA LEU A 80 -10.91 -0.59 -3.65
C LEU A 80 -10.48 -2.03 -3.43
N LEU A 81 -9.95 -2.67 -4.47
CA LEU A 81 -9.20 -3.92 -4.35
C LEU A 81 -7.70 -3.60 -4.31
N MET A 82 -7.05 -3.90 -3.19
CA MET A 82 -5.60 -3.81 -3.03
C MET A 82 -4.99 -5.19 -3.25
N MET A 83 -4.23 -5.37 -4.33
CA MET A 83 -3.53 -6.62 -4.61
C MET A 83 -2.03 -6.40 -4.46
N LEU A 84 -1.41 -7.12 -3.51
CA LEU A 84 0.02 -7.08 -3.30
C LEU A 84 0.61 -8.46 -3.62
N ASP A 85 1.19 -8.57 -4.81
CA ASP A 85 2.02 -9.70 -5.18
C ASP A 85 3.34 -9.67 -4.43
N GLU A 86 3.86 -10.85 -4.09
CA GLU A 86 5.09 -11.05 -3.31
C GLU A 86 5.16 -10.09 -2.11
N PHE A 87 4.03 -9.96 -1.40
CA PHE A 87 3.87 -9.07 -0.26
C PHE A 87 5.00 -9.18 0.79
N PRO A 88 5.53 -10.38 1.13
CA PRO A 88 6.64 -10.50 2.06
C PRO A 88 7.91 -9.75 1.66
N ALA A 89 8.17 -9.54 0.36
CA ALA A 89 9.33 -8.76 -0.09
C ALA A 89 9.28 -7.30 0.38
N LEU A 90 8.08 -6.77 0.64
CA LEU A 90 7.90 -5.44 1.20
C LEU A 90 8.28 -5.38 2.69
N GLY A 91 8.45 -6.51 3.38
CA GLY A 91 8.69 -6.59 4.83
C GLY A 91 7.52 -6.04 5.65
N ARG A 92 7.69 -5.98 6.98
CA ARG A 92 6.62 -5.52 7.90
C ARG A 92 6.11 -4.14 7.55
N LEU A 93 4.81 -4.03 7.29
CA LEU A 93 4.07 -2.79 7.03
C LEU A 93 3.08 -2.59 8.18
N ASP A 94 3.34 -1.60 9.04
CA ASP A 94 2.63 -1.40 10.30
C ASP A 94 1.13 -1.15 10.12
N PHE A 95 0.72 -0.54 9.00
CA PHE A 95 -0.70 -0.32 8.71
C PHE A 95 -1.46 -1.61 8.45
N PHE A 96 -0.82 -2.65 7.91
CA PHE A 96 -1.49 -3.94 7.69
C PHE A 96 -1.72 -4.67 9.01
N GLU A 97 -0.85 -4.50 9.99
CA GLU A 97 -1.03 -5.12 11.31
C GLU A 97 -2.16 -4.47 12.11
N THR A 98 -2.34 -3.16 11.95
CA THR A 98 -3.30 -2.37 12.74
C THR A 98 -4.64 -2.15 12.04
N ALA A 99 -4.66 -2.09 10.70
CA ALA A 99 -5.85 -1.68 9.94
C ALA A 99 -6.52 -2.79 9.12
N LEU A 100 -5.85 -3.93 8.85
CA LEU A 100 -6.40 -4.98 7.98
C LEU A 100 -7.79 -5.47 8.43
N ALA A 101 -7.98 -5.68 9.74
CA ALA A 101 -9.25 -6.09 10.32
C ALA A 101 -10.41 -5.09 10.07
N PHE A 102 -10.10 -3.79 9.96
CA PHE A 102 -11.10 -2.74 9.81
C PHE A 102 -11.24 -2.23 8.37
N MET A 103 -10.28 -2.52 7.49
CA MET A 103 -10.24 -2.04 6.10
C MET A 103 -11.50 -2.41 5.30
N ALA A 104 -12.12 -3.56 5.58
CA ALA A 104 -13.38 -3.95 4.97
C ALA A 104 -14.50 -2.93 5.25
N GLY A 105 -14.54 -2.34 6.45
CA GLY A 105 -15.47 -1.27 6.82
C GLY A 105 -15.23 0.04 6.06
N TYR A 106 -14.04 0.23 5.49
CA TYR A 106 -13.69 1.36 4.62
C TYR A 106 -13.94 1.08 3.13
N GLY A 107 -14.51 -0.08 2.78
CA GLY A 107 -14.72 -0.48 1.38
C GLY A 107 -13.45 -0.94 0.67
N ILE A 108 -12.42 -1.33 1.43
CA ILE A 108 -11.14 -1.82 0.93
C ILE A 108 -11.07 -3.33 1.14
N ARG A 109 -10.82 -4.08 0.06
CA ARG A 109 -10.51 -5.51 0.10
C ARG A 109 -9.04 -5.71 -0.24
N SER A 110 -8.31 -6.47 0.57
CA SER A 110 -6.87 -6.68 0.37
C SER A 110 -6.57 -8.14 0.06
N TYR A 111 -5.85 -8.40 -1.02
CA TYR A 111 -5.32 -9.70 -1.39
C TYR A 111 -3.81 -9.64 -1.24
N LEU A 112 -3.29 -10.32 -0.23
CA LEU A 112 -1.87 -10.42 0.06
C LEU A 112 -1.37 -11.76 -0.45
N ILE A 113 -0.53 -11.74 -1.47
CA ILE A 113 -0.03 -12.96 -2.12
C ILE A 113 1.41 -13.18 -1.65
N ALA A 114 1.68 -14.40 -1.21
CA ALA A 114 3.00 -14.84 -0.79
C ALA A 114 3.28 -16.22 -1.39
N GLN A 115 4.54 -16.48 -1.76
CA GLN A 115 4.95 -17.81 -2.24
C GLN A 115 4.99 -18.83 -1.10
N SER A 116 5.19 -18.37 0.14
CA SER A 116 5.30 -19.22 1.31
C SER A 116 4.85 -18.51 2.59
N LEU A 117 4.12 -19.23 3.45
CA LEU A 117 3.81 -18.79 4.82
C LEU A 117 5.08 -18.47 5.62
N ASN A 118 6.19 -19.19 5.38
CA ASN A 118 7.45 -18.95 6.08
C ASN A 118 8.03 -17.56 5.76
N GLN A 119 7.80 -17.03 4.54
CA GLN A 119 8.21 -15.67 4.21
C GLN A 119 7.38 -14.62 4.97
N VAL A 120 6.08 -14.90 5.15
CA VAL A 120 5.19 -14.06 5.96
C VAL A 120 5.66 -14.06 7.42
N SER A 121 5.89 -15.23 8.02
CA SER A 121 6.39 -15.36 9.39
C SER A 121 7.76 -14.70 9.58
N LYS A 122 8.65 -14.78 8.59
CA LYS A 122 9.95 -14.09 8.63
C LYS A 122 9.80 -12.57 8.60
N ALA A 123 8.81 -12.04 7.87
CA ALA A 123 8.57 -10.62 7.73
C ALA A 123 7.78 -10.02 8.91
N TYR A 124 6.83 -10.77 9.49
CA TYR A 124 5.88 -10.27 10.49
C TYR A 124 5.98 -10.93 11.87
N GLY A 125 6.83 -11.96 12.03
CA GLY A 125 6.90 -12.79 13.23
C GLY A 125 5.92 -13.97 13.17
N GLU A 126 6.13 -14.97 14.04
CA GLU A 126 5.30 -16.18 14.10
C GLU A 126 3.85 -15.89 14.55
N ASN A 127 3.67 -14.91 15.44
CA ASN A 127 2.36 -14.49 15.93
C ASN A 127 1.92 -13.21 15.19
N ASN A 128 1.50 -13.34 13.94
CA ASN A 128 1.04 -12.20 13.15
C ASN A 128 -0.45 -12.30 12.82
N ALA A 129 -1.16 -11.17 12.93
CA ALA A 129 -2.59 -11.09 12.65
C ALA A 129 -2.96 -11.21 11.16
N ILE A 130 -1.97 -11.32 10.25
CA ILE A 130 -2.23 -11.43 8.81
C ILE A 130 -2.83 -12.80 8.47
N LEU A 131 -2.46 -13.85 9.21
CA LEU A 131 -3.01 -15.19 9.03
C LEU A 131 -4.33 -15.40 9.78
N ASP A 132 -4.65 -14.53 10.73
CA ASP A 132 -5.84 -14.62 11.57
C ASP A 132 -7.06 -13.86 11.00
N ASN A 133 -6.88 -13.04 9.96
CA ASN A 133 -7.93 -12.27 9.27
C ASN A 133 -8.24 -12.81 7.87
#